data_AF-A0A5B8EEC3-F1
#
_entry.id   AF-A0A5B8EEC3-F1
#
_cell.length_a   1.000
_cell.length_b   1.000
_cell.length_c   1.000
_cell.angle_alpha   90.00
_cell.angle_beta   90.00
_cell.angle_gamma   90.00
#
_symmetry.space_group_name_H-M   'P 1'
#
loop_
_entity.id
_entity.type
_entity.pdbx_description
1 polymer ?
#
loop_
_entity_poly.entity_id
_entity_poly.type
_entity_poly.pdbx_seq_one_letter_code
_entity_poly.pdbx_strand_id
1 'polypeptide(L)' 'MNDLEKAQALIADKNTSLKDLADECKFSSYNTLRHDRINLDKMSTSSWVRIHELAKIYDKKEVTH' A
#
# COMPACT_ATOMS: atom_id res chain seq x y z
N MET A 1 -4.93 12.29 6.47
CA MET A 1 -4.30 10.98 6.22
C MET A 1 -2.83 11.21 5.91
N ASN A 2 -1.92 10.71 6.76
CA ASN A 2 -0.47 10.70 6.50
C ASN A 2 -0.10 9.55 5.54
N ASP A 3 1.15 9.49 5.08
CA ASP A 3 1.58 8.47 4.11
C ASP A 3 1.40 7.03 4.63
N LEU A 4 1.62 6.80 5.93
CA LEU A 4 1.41 5.49 6.55
C LEU A 4 -0.08 5.09 6.54
N GLU A 5 -0.96 6.00 6.93
CA GLU A 5 -2.41 5.79 6.96
C GLU A 5 -2.96 5.56 5.54
N LYS A 6 -2.47 6.31 4.54
CA LYS A 6 -2.83 6.12 3.13
C LYS A 6 -2.38 4.75 2.62
N ALA A 7 -1.14 4.37 2.92
CA ALA A 7 -0.60 3.07 2.53
C ALA A 7 -1.37 1.91 3.19
N GLN A 8 -1.71 2.05 4.48
CA GLN A 8 -2.53 1.07 5.20
C GLN A 8 -3.94 0.99 4.60
N ALA A 9 -4.59 2.12 4.31
CA ALA A 9 -5.90 2.15 3.69
C ALA A 9 -5.90 1.46 2.32
N LEU A 10 -4.90 1.72 1.49
CA LEU A 10 -4.73 1.11 0.17
C LEU A 10 -4.57 -0.42 0.23
N ILE A 11 -3.78 -0.92 1.18
CA ILE A 11 -3.57 -2.36 1.35
C ILE A 11 -4.79 -3.03 2.00
N ALA A 12 -5.47 -2.33 2.91
CA ALA A 12 -6.67 -2.83 3.58
C ALA A 12 -7.85 -2.95 2.63
N ASP A 13 -7.94 -2.07 1.62
CA ASP A 13 -9.00 -2.04 0.63
C ASP A 13 -9.15 -3.38 -0.11
N LYS A 14 -10.38 -3.91 -0.13
CA LYS A 14 -10.74 -5.17 -0.79
C LYS A 14 -10.99 -5.02 -2.28
N ASN A 15 -11.23 -3.79 -2.73
CA ASN A 15 -11.39 -3.48 -4.15
C ASN A 15 -10.02 -3.38 -4.85
N THR A 16 -8.97 -3.07 -4.09
CA THR A 16 -7.60 -3.08 -4.58
C THR A 16 -7.03 -4.51 -4.64
N SER A 17 -6.75 -4.97 -5.86
CA SER A 17 -6.01 -6.20 -6.12
C SER A 17 -4.56 -6.03 -5.63
N LEU A 18 -4.12 -6.88 -4.69
CA LEU A 18 -2.73 -6.86 -4.21
C LEU A 18 -1.72 -7.27 -5.29
N LYS A 19 -2.17 -8.02 -6.32
CA LYS A 19 -1.30 -8.38 -7.45
C LYS A 19 -1.02 -7.14 -8.29
N ASP A 20 -2.07 -6.44 -8.70
CA ASP A 20 -1.97 -5.21 -9.48
C ASP A 20 -1.20 -4.14 -8.68
N LEU A 21 -1.41 -4.10 -7.36
CA LEU A 21 -0.67 -3.21 -6.47
C LEU A 21 0.83 -3.56 -6.40
N ALA A 22 1.19 -4.85 -6.44
CA ALA A 22 2.60 -5.27 -6.51
C ALA A 22 3.24 -4.96 -7.88
N ASP A 23 2.46 -5.07 -8.96
CA ASP A 23 2.91 -4.72 -10.30
C ASP A 23 3.10 -3.20 -10.45
N GLU A 24 2.23 -2.39 -9.83
CA GLU A 24 2.36 -0.93 -9.81
C GLU A 24 3.44 -0.46 -8.82
N CYS A 25 3.57 -1.13 -7.66
CA CYS A 25 4.58 -0.85 -6.65
C CYS A 25 5.81 -1.74 -6.83
N LYS A 26 6.80 -1.26 -7.61
CA LYS A 26 8.06 -1.98 -7.90
C LYS A 26 8.89 -2.35 -6.66
N PHE A 27 8.55 -1.80 -5.50
CA PHE A 27 9.25 -2.01 -4.23
C PHE A 27 8.53 -3.00 -3.29
N SER A 28 7.36 -3.53 -3.68
CA SER A 28 6.59 -4.45 -2.86
C SER A 28 6.18 -5.70 -3.66
N SER A 29 6.53 -6.88 -3.15
CA SER A 29 6.01 -8.13 -3.72
C SER A 29 4.57 -8.41 -3.25
N TYR A 30 3.81 -9.19 -4.02
CA TYR A 30 2.48 -9.66 -3.61
C TYR A 30 2.49 -10.34 -2.22
N ASN A 31 3.51 -11.16 -1.94
CA ASN A 31 3.64 -11.85 -0.65
C ASN A 31 3.85 -10.86 0.50
N THR A 32 4.66 -9.82 0.26
CA THR A 32 4.89 -8.73 1.22
C THR A 32 3.59 -8.01 1.52
N LEU A 33 2.88 -7.55 0.48
CA LEU A 33 1.61 -6.85 0.62
C LEU A 33 0.54 -7.71 1.31
N ARG A 34 0.52 -9.02 1.04
CA ARG A 34 -0.38 -9.96 1.72
C ARG A 34 -0.07 -10.08 3.21
N HIS A 35 1.21 -10.13 3.58
CA HIS A 35 1.62 -10.10 4.99
C HIS A 35 1.28 -8.77 5.67
N ASP A 36 1.52 -7.65 4.98
CA ASP A 36 1.19 -6.31 5.47
C ASP A 36 -0.32 -6.16 5.68
N ARG A 37 -1.14 -6.71 4.78
CA ARG A 37 -2.61 -6.71 4.92
C ARG A 37 -3.11 -7.44 6.15
N ILE A 38 -2.41 -8.53 6.54
CA ILE A 38 -2.73 -9.29 7.75
C ILE A 38 -2.24 -8.54 8.99
N ASN A 39 -1.14 -7.79 8.89
CA ASN A 39 -0.50 -7.08 10.00
C ASN A 39 -0.20 -5.62 9.63
N LEU A 40 -1.24 -4.81 9.46
CA LEU A 40 -1.11 -3.41 9.02
C LEU A 40 -0.26 -2.58 9.98
N ASP A 41 -0.29 -2.88 11.27
CA ASP A 41 0.51 -2.20 12.30
C ASP A 41 2.02 -2.34 12.06
N LYS A 42 2.46 -3.48 11.52
CA LYS A 42 3.87 -3.73 11.18
C LYS A 42 4.34 -2.94 9.97
N MET A 43 3.44 -2.33 9.19
CA MET A 43 3.84 -1.45 8.08
C MET A 43 4.63 -0.24 8.57
N SER A 44 4.42 0.22 9.81
CA SER A 44 5.20 1.31 10.42
C SER A 44 6.70 0.99 10.48
N THR A 45 7.06 -0.29 10.59
CA THR A 45 8.45 -0.78 10.61
C THR A 45 9.04 -1.02 9.22
N SER A 46 8.25 -0.82 8.17
CA SER A 46 8.69 -1.02 6.80
C SER A 46 9.46 0.19 6.26
N SER A 47 10.22 -0.02 5.18
CA SER A 47 11.01 1.04 4.56
C SER A 47 10.15 2.25 4.18
N TRP A 48 10.58 3.45 4.57
CA TRP A 48 9.87 4.70 4.29
C TRP A 48 9.55 4.89 2.80
N VAL A 49 10.47 4.49 1.91
CA VAL A 49 10.27 4.51 0.44
C VAL A 49 9.03 3.72 0.03
N ARG A 50 8.80 2.56 0.64
CA ARG A 50 7.65 1.69 0.34
C ARG A 50 6.33 2.35 0.75
N ILE A 51 6.31 2.91 1.96
CA ILE A 51 5.14 3.60 2.52
C ILE A 51 4.77 4.79 1.63
N HIS A 52 5.78 5.58 1.26
CA HIS A 52 5.60 6.76 0.41
C HIS A 52 5.10 6.41 -1.00
N GLU A 53 5.59 5.32 -1.61
CA GLU A 53 5.07 4.87 -2.90
C GLU A 53 3.62 4.40 -2.83
N LEU A 54 3.28 3.60 -1.82
CA LEU A 54 1.90 3.15 -1.60
C LEU A 54 0.97 4.35 -1.38
N ALA A 55 1.40 5.34 -0.60
CA ALA A 55 0.64 6.58 -0.41
C ALA A 55 0.42 7.34 -1.73
N LYS A 56 1.43 7.40 -2.61
CA LYS A 56 1.28 8.01 -3.95
C LYS A 56 0.27 7.27 -4.83
N ILE A 57 0.25 5.94 -4.78
CA ILE A 57 -0.72 5.13 -5.54
C ILE A 57 -2.14 5.39 -5.00
N TYR A 58 -2.30 5.48 -3.68
CA TYR A 58 -3.56 5.86 -3.05
C TYR A 58 -4.05 7.22 -3.55
N ASP A 59 -3.20 8.25 -3.49
CA ASP A 59 -3.55 9.60 -3.94
C ASP A 59 -3.93 9.63 -5.43
N LYS A 60 -3.22 8.87 -6.27
CA LYS A 60 -3.53 8.76 -7.70
C LYS A 60 -4.91 8.15 -7.96
N LYS A 61 -5.28 7.13 -7.17
CA LYS A 61 -6.59 6.45 -7.28
C LYS A 61 -7.73 7.34 -6.79
N GLU A 62 -7.55 8.07 -5.69
CA GLU A 62 -8.57 8.99 -5.17
C GLU A 62 -8.84 10.18 -6.11
N VAL A 63 -7.83 10.65 -6.85
CA VAL A 63 -8.00 11.75 -7.82
C VAL A 63 -8.72 11.31 -9.11
N THR A 64 -8.85 10.00 -9.35
CA THR A 64 -9.50 9.45 -10.55
C THR A 64 -10.94 8.98 -10.32
N HIS A 65 -11.57 9.33 -9.18
CA HIS A 65 -12.99 9.12 -8.88
C HIS A 65 -13.69 10.45 -8.62
#